data_AF-A0A2D6L8J4-F1
#
_entry.id   AF-A0A2D6L8J4-F1
#
_cell.length_a   1.000
_cell.length_b   1.000
_cell.length_c   1.000
_cell.angle_alpha   90.00
_cell.angle_beta   90.00
_cell.angle_gamma   90.00
#
_symmetry.space_group_name_H-M   'P 1'
#
loop_
_entity.id
_entity.type
_entity.pdbx_description
1 polymer ?
#
loop_
_entity_poly.entity_id
_entity_poly.type
_entity_poly.pdbx_seq_one_letter_code
_entity_poly.pdbx_strand_id
1 'polypeptide(L)'
;MNAISETQRVQNRFADMLNPRYSVYIVTNIAEDIRASVKSGKTTWEELEFTEDDVAERLRRTKVRVAIKNFAEMSDPCYSIGTVETFARDIRDLEKSGETTWRELGFADNDVAVRLRKAKVRTAKVYFADMSEPFCSVEDAKHLAICIRTMVLGDEVRWEELELTNEDVAKLLRQAKARAKVYA
;
A
#
# COMPACT_ATOMS: atom_id res chain seq x y z
N MET A 1 -7.91 17.33 -41.58
CA MET A 1 -7.39 16.90 -40.27
C MET A 1 -6.27 15.91 -40.54
N ASN A 2 -5.01 16.25 -40.26
CA ASN A 2 -3.90 15.31 -40.42
C ASN A 2 -3.97 14.31 -39.26
N ALA A 3 -4.23 13.05 -39.57
CA ALA A 3 -4.12 11.96 -38.61
C ALA A 3 -2.65 11.85 -38.19
N ILE A 4 -2.38 11.80 -36.89
CA ILE A 4 -1.04 11.56 -36.34
C ILE A 4 -0.61 10.16 -36.81
N SER A 5 0.63 10.02 -37.30
CA SER A 5 1.17 8.71 -37.67
C SER A 5 1.25 7.78 -36.46
N GLU A 6 1.21 6.47 -36.69
CA GLU A 6 1.34 5.50 -35.59
C GLU A 6 2.66 5.69 -34.83
N THR A 7 3.77 5.89 -35.54
CA THR A 7 5.09 6.18 -34.94
C THR A 7 5.01 7.36 -33.98
N GLN A 8 4.43 8.48 -34.40
CA GLN A 8 4.29 9.67 -33.54
C GLN A 8 3.33 9.43 -32.36
N ARG A 9 2.26 8.65 -32.57
CA ARG A 9 1.34 8.24 -31.48
C ARG A 9 2.09 7.46 -30.41
N VAL A 10 2.88 6.47 -30.82
CA VAL A 10 3.64 5.58 -29.93
C VAL A 10 4.78 6.33 -29.23
N GLN A 11 5.46 7.26 -29.90
CA GLN A 11 6.45 8.15 -29.28
C GLN A 11 5.83 9.05 -28.20
N ASN A 12 4.66 9.63 -28.47
CA ASN A 12 3.93 10.43 -27.48
C ASN A 12 3.54 9.57 -26.26
N ARG A 13 3.03 8.35 -26.50
CA ARG A 13 2.74 7.37 -25.44
C ARG A 13 3.97 7.04 -24.62
N PHE A 14 5.12 6.82 -25.25
CA PHE A 14 6.37 6.56 -24.54
C PHE A 14 6.76 7.74 -23.65
N ALA A 15 6.66 8.98 -24.14
CA ALA A 15 6.88 10.20 -23.35
C ALA A 15 5.93 10.29 -22.15
N ASP A 16 4.66 9.94 -22.32
CA ASP A 16 3.65 9.93 -21.27
C ASP A 16 4.00 8.99 -20.09
N MET A 17 4.82 7.96 -20.31
CA MET A 17 5.28 7.07 -19.22
C MET A 17 6.09 7.82 -18.15
N LEU A 18 6.66 8.99 -18.46
CA LEU A 18 7.37 9.82 -17.50
C LEU A 18 6.44 10.73 -16.69
N ASN A 19 5.14 10.76 -16.98
CA ASN A 19 4.20 11.63 -16.30
C ASN A 19 4.08 11.23 -14.80
N PRO A 20 4.38 12.15 -13.86
CA PRO A 20 4.31 11.86 -12.43
C PRO A 20 2.90 11.58 -11.92
N ARG A 21 1.87 11.99 -12.66
CA ARG A 21 0.46 11.77 -12.29
C ARG A 21 -0.05 10.40 -12.68
N TYR A 22 0.65 9.67 -13.54
CA TYR A 22 0.20 8.37 -14.00
C TYR A 22 0.53 7.28 -12.97
N SER A 23 -0.47 6.45 -12.71
CA SER A 23 -0.32 5.27 -11.86
C SER A 23 0.48 4.19 -12.58
N VAL A 24 1.00 3.22 -11.81
CA VAL A 24 1.65 2.03 -12.39
C VAL A 24 0.73 1.36 -13.41
N TYR A 25 -0.56 1.23 -13.10
CA TYR A 25 -1.56 0.65 -14.02
C TYR A 25 -1.61 1.37 -15.37
N ILE A 26 -1.68 2.71 -15.37
CA ILE A 26 -1.71 3.49 -16.62
C ILE A 26 -0.41 3.27 -17.41
N VAL A 27 0.74 3.33 -16.73
CA VAL A 27 2.05 3.16 -17.40
C VAL A 27 2.24 1.73 -17.91
N THR A 28 1.72 0.71 -17.22
CA THR A 28 1.69 -0.68 -17.71
C THR A 28 0.88 -0.78 -19.00
N ASN A 29 -0.33 -0.24 -19.03
CA ASN A 29 -1.16 -0.26 -20.25
C ASN A 29 -0.50 0.48 -21.41
N ILE A 30 0.20 1.58 -21.13
CA ILE A 30 0.99 2.30 -22.14
C ILE A 30 2.13 1.41 -22.67
N ALA A 31 2.89 0.75 -21.79
CA ALA A 31 3.95 -0.16 -22.19
C ALA A 31 3.43 -1.32 -23.05
N GLU A 32 2.25 -1.86 -22.71
CA GLU A 32 1.59 -2.91 -23.49
C GLU A 32 1.11 -2.42 -24.86
N ASP A 33 0.51 -1.22 -24.95
CA ASP A 33 0.12 -0.59 -26.23
C ASP A 33 1.33 -0.41 -27.15
N ILE A 34 2.45 0.09 -26.62
CA ILE A 34 3.71 0.26 -27.36
C ILE A 34 4.21 -1.08 -27.91
N ARG A 35 4.32 -2.11 -27.04
CA ARG A 35 4.76 -3.46 -27.45
C ARG A 35 3.82 -4.07 -28.49
N ALA A 36 2.51 -3.86 -28.36
CA ALA A 36 1.52 -4.35 -29.30
C ALA A 36 1.63 -3.68 -30.67
N SER A 37 1.90 -2.37 -30.73
CA SER A 37 2.12 -1.65 -31.99
C SER A 37 3.35 -2.16 -32.75
N VAL A 38 4.45 -2.42 -32.05
CA VAL A 38 5.65 -3.02 -32.69
C VAL A 38 5.39 -4.46 -33.13
N LYS A 39 4.79 -5.29 -32.25
CA LYS A 39 4.49 -6.70 -32.56
C LYS A 39 3.53 -6.87 -33.74
N SER A 40 2.59 -5.94 -33.92
CA SER A 40 1.64 -5.96 -35.03
C SER A 40 2.19 -5.36 -36.33
N GLY A 41 3.43 -4.88 -36.34
CA GLY A 41 4.09 -4.31 -37.52
C GLY A 41 3.56 -2.92 -37.91
N LYS A 42 2.84 -2.22 -37.01
CA LYS A 42 2.38 -0.86 -37.29
C LYS A 42 3.50 0.18 -37.16
N THR A 43 4.60 -0.18 -36.48
CA THR A 43 5.86 0.57 -36.39
C THR A 43 6.99 -0.39 -35.99
N THR A 44 8.24 0.07 -35.97
CA THR A 44 9.41 -0.71 -35.51
C THR A 44 10.17 0.02 -34.40
N TRP A 45 10.99 -0.71 -33.63
CA TRP A 45 11.88 -0.08 -32.64
C TRP A 45 12.86 0.92 -33.27
N GLU A 46 13.28 0.68 -34.52
CA GLU A 46 14.17 1.58 -35.27
C GLU A 46 13.47 2.90 -35.59
N GLU A 47 12.22 2.86 -36.07
CA GLU A 47 11.41 4.05 -36.35
C GLU A 47 11.07 4.85 -35.09
N LEU A 48 10.96 4.16 -33.95
CA LEU A 48 10.59 4.78 -32.67
C LEU A 48 11.75 5.52 -32.01
N GLU A 49 13.00 5.21 -32.37
CA GLU A 49 14.22 5.74 -31.76
C GLU A 49 14.35 5.41 -30.27
N PHE A 50 13.72 4.32 -29.82
CA PHE A 50 13.88 3.73 -28.49
C PHE A 50 13.64 2.21 -28.54
N THR A 51 14.05 1.51 -27.49
CA THR A 51 14.04 0.04 -27.44
C THR A 51 12.99 -0.49 -26.47
N GLU A 52 12.77 -1.80 -26.52
CA GLU A 52 11.95 -2.50 -25.52
C GLU A 52 12.50 -2.33 -24.09
N ASP A 53 13.83 -2.31 -23.95
CA ASP A 53 14.51 -2.11 -22.67
C ASP A 53 14.24 -0.71 -22.10
N ASP A 54 14.15 0.32 -22.96
CA ASP A 54 13.79 1.67 -22.52
C ASP A 54 12.36 1.75 -21.99
N VAL A 55 11.42 1.01 -22.62
CA VAL A 55 10.03 0.88 -22.13
C VAL A 55 10.00 0.17 -20.78
N ALA A 56 10.76 -0.92 -20.65
CA ALA A 56 10.89 -1.66 -19.39
C ALA A 56 11.48 -0.76 -18.28
N GLU A 57 12.52 0.01 -18.58
CA GLU A 57 13.16 0.93 -17.63
C GLU A 57 12.19 2.05 -17.18
N ARG A 58 11.38 2.62 -18.09
CA ARG A 58 10.39 3.64 -17.69
C ARG A 58 9.29 3.06 -16.81
N LEU A 59 8.83 1.84 -17.09
CA LEU A 59 7.88 1.14 -16.23
C LEU A 59 8.49 0.86 -14.85
N ARG A 60 9.72 0.35 -14.80
CA ARG A 60 10.47 0.09 -13.56
C ARG A 60 10.61 1.36 -12.72
N ARG A 61 11.05 2.47 -13.31
CA ARG A 61 11.15 3.78 -12.64
C ARG A 61 9.82 4.25 -12.08
N THR A 62 8.72 4.01 -12.78
CA THR A 62 7.38 4.35 -12.29
C THR A 62 7.01 3.52 -11.05
N LYS A 63 7.27 2.21 -11.08
CA LYS A 63 7.05 1.33 -9.93
C LYS A 63 7.90 1.74 -8.72
N VAL A 64 9.19 2.03 -8.93
CA VAL A 64 10.11 2.52 -7.88
C VAL A 64 9.61 3.82 -7.27
N ARG A 65 9.22 4.80 -8.10
CA ARG A 65 8.63 6.07 -7.64
C ARG A 65 7.39 5.83 -6.77
N VAL A 66 6.49 4.94 -7.21
CA VAL A 66 5.27 4.62 -6.46
C VAL A 66 5.60 3.88 -5.16
N ALA A 67 6.58 2.98 -5.15
CA ALA A 67 7.04 2.32 -3.93
C ALA A 67 7.58 3.33 -2.89
N ILE A 68 8.39 4.30 -3.33
CA ILE A 68 8.89 5.38 -2.47
C ILE A 68 7.74 6.23 -1.91
N LYS A 69 6.77 6.57 -2.77
CA LYS A 69 5.56 7.31 -2.36
C LYS A 69 4.75 6.51 -1.33
N ASN A 70 4.45 5.25 -1.62
CA ASN A 70 3.71 4.35 -0.73
C ASN A 70 4.42 4.24 0.62
N PHE A 71 5.74 4.06 0.63
CA PHE A 71 6.53 4.03 1.86
C PHE A 71 6.33 5.32 2.68
N ALA A 72 6.41 6.49 2.06
CA ALA A 72 6.15 7.77 2.71
C ALA A 72 4.74 7.82 3.32
N GLU A 73 3.74 7.41 2.54
CA GLU A 73 2.32 7.38 2.90
C GLU A 73 1.98 6.38 4.00
N MET A 74 2.77 5.33 4.25
CA MET A 74 2.52 4.40 5.37
C MET A 74 2.48 5.08 6.75
N SER A 75 3.06 6.29 6.88
CA SER A 75 3.01 7.07 8.12
C SER A 75 1.78 7.97 8.26
N ASP A 76 0.98 8.11 7.21
CA ASP A 76 -0.22 8.95 7.23
C ASP A 76 -1.31 8.26 8.07
N PRO A 77 -1.89 8.95 9.09
CA PRO A 77 -2.94 8.40 9.92
C PRO A 77 -4.25 8.11 9.17
N CYS A 78 -4.48 8.74 8.02
CA CYS A 78 -5.69 8.57 7.21
C CYS A 78 -5.76 7.20 6.51
N TYR A 79 -4.64 6.51 6.32
CA TYR A 79 -4.65 5.17 5.73
C TYR A 79 -4.99 4.10 6.76
N SER A 80 -5.93 3.24 6.35
CA SER A 80 -6.27 2.01 7.06
C SER A 80 -5.05 1.07 7.15
N ILE A 81 -5.03 0.20 8.15
CA ILE A 81 -4.03 -0.85 8.28
C ILE A 81 -3.93 -1.71 7.00
N GLY A 82 -5.05 -2.10 6.39
CA GLY A 82 -5.05 -2.93 5.17
C GLY A 82 -4.43 -2.22 3.96
N THR A 83 -4.56 -0.90 3.88
CA THR A 83 -3.85 -0.09 2.88
C THR A 83 -2.35 -0.10 3.13
N VAL A 84 -1.93 0.07 4.38
CA VAL A 84 -0.51 0.06 4.76
C VAL A 84 0.12 -1.33 4.55
N GLU A 85 -0.63 -2.41 4.81
CA GLU A 85 -0.21 -3.78 4.53
C GLU A 85 -0.03 -4.02 3.02
N THR A 86 -0.94 -3.49 2.21
CA THR A 86 -0.83 -3.52 0.75
C THR A 86 0.43 -2.79 0.29
N PHE A 87 0.68 -1.57 0.80
CA PHE A 87 1.91 -0.84 0.51
C PHE A 87 3.17 -1.62 0.89
N ALA A 88 3.22 -2.18 2.10
CA ALA A 88 4.36 -2.97 2.57
C ALA A 88 4.62 -4.19 1.69
N ARG A 89 3.55 -4.91 1.28
CA ARG A 89 3.65 -6.05 0.39
C ARG A 89 4.17 -5.63 -0.98
N ASP A 90 3.55 -4.64 -1.61
CA ASP A 90 3.89 -4.22 -2.97
C ASP A 90 5.35 -3.72 -3.06
N ILE A 91 5.85 -3.02 -2.03
CA ILE A 91 7.25 -2.61 -1.92
C ILE A 91 8.19 -3.82 -1.86
N ARG A 92 7.87 -4.81 -1.01
CA ARG A 92 8.69 -6.02 -0.85
C ARG A 92 8.67 -6.89 -2.09
N ASP A 93 7.53 -7.01 -2.74
CA ASP A 93 7.38 -7.79 -3.96
C ASP A 93 8.20 -7.16 -5.11
N LEU A 94 8.28 -5.83 -5.16
CA LEU A 94 9.12 -5.12 -6.14
C LEU A 94 10.62 -5.39 -5.94
N GLU A 95 11.09 -5.47 -4.70
CA GLU A 95 12.49 -5.81 -4.42
C GLU A 95 12.77 -7.30 -4.66
N LYS A 96 11.87 -8.18 -4.22
CA LYS A 96 11.98 -9.64 -4.43
C LYS A 96 11.96 -10.04 -5.89
N SER A 97 11.24 -9.32 -6.74
CA SER A 97 11.22 -9.59 -8.18
C SER A 97 12.52 -9.18 -8.88
N GLY A 98 13.44 -8.48 -8.18
CA GLY A 98 14.68 -7.96 -8.75
C GLY A 98 14.49 -6.71 -9.60
N GLU A 99 13.28 -6.13 -9.63
CA GLU A 99 13.02 -4.87 -10.36
C GLU A 99 13.67 -3.65 -9.69
N THR A 100 13.96 -3.74 -8.40
CA THR A 100 14.70 -2.70 -7.68
C THR A 100 15.50 -3.29 -6.53
N THR A 101 16.26 -2.45 -5.85
CA THR A 101 16.97 -2.80 -4.61
C THR A 101 16.60 -1.82 -3.49
N TRP A 102 16.77 -2.23 -2.24
CA TRP A 102 16.65 -1.32 -1.09
C TRP A 102 17.52 -0.06 -1.21
N ARG A 103 18.69 -0.17 -1.86
CA ARG A 103 19.56 0.98 -2.13
C ARG A 103 18.89 2.00 -3.06
N GLU A 104 18.26 1.55 -4.14
CA GLU A 104 17.55 2.42 -5.07
C GLU A 104 16.29 3.04 -4.44
N LEU A 105 15.60 2.29 -3.57
CA LEU A 105 14.44 2.77 -2.82
C LEU A 105 14.81 3.84 -1.77
N GLY A 106 16.05 3.82 -1.25
CA GLY A 106 16.52 4.76 -0.24
C GLY A 106 16.06 4.44 1.18
N PHE A 107 15.58 3.21 1.43
CA PHE A 107 15.19 2.69 2.74
C PHE A 107 15.36 1.16 2.77
N ALA A 108 15.31 0.55 3.96
CA ALA A 108 15.48 -0.88 4.16
C ALA A 108 14.16 -1.60 4.48
N ASP A 109 14.16 -2.94 4.36
CA ASP A 109 12.99 -3.77 4.75
C ASP A 109 12.58 -3.55 6.21
N ASN A 110 13.55 -3.38 7.10
CA ASN A 110 13.28 -3.08 8.50
C ASN A 110 12.52 -1.75 8.67
N ASP A 111 12.76 -0.74 7.82
CA ASP A 111 12.01 0.51 7.89
C ASP A 111 10.55 0.31 7.48
N VAL A 112 10.29 -0.54 6.48
CA VAL A 112 8.93 -0.94 6.09
C VAL A 112 8.23 -1.65 7.24
N ALA A 113 8.93 -2.59 7.89
CA ALA A 113 8.42 -3.31 9.06
C ALA A 113 8.07 -2.36 10.22
N VAL A 114 8.94 -1.38 10.50
CA VAL A 114 8.70 -0.37 11.54
C VAL A 114 7.48 0.49 11.22
N ARG A 115 7.30 0.94 9.96
CA ARG A 115 6.13 1.72 9.58
C ARG A 115 4.84 0.90 9.66
N LEU A 116 4.88 -0.35 9.22
CA LEU A 116 3.73 -1.26 9.34
C LEU A 116 3.36 -1.48 10.82
N ARG A 117 4.35 -1.71 11.69
CA ARG A 117 4.13 -1.84 13.13
C ARG A 117 3.49 -0.58 13.74
N LYS A 118 3.96 0.61 13.37
CA LYS A 118 3.36 1.88 13.80
C LYS A 118 1.90 2.02 13.37
N ALA A 119 1.56 1.59 12.15
CA ALA A 119 0.17 1.58 11.70
C ALA A 119 -0.68 0.59 12.51
N LYS A 120 -0.16 -0.60 12.82
CA LYS A 120 -0.82 -1.59 13.69
C LYS A 120 -1.07 -1.04 15.10
N VAL A 121 -0.06 -0.42 15.71
CA VAL A 121 -0.20 0.28 17.01
C VAL A 121 -1.31 1.31 16.97
N ARG A 122 -1.32 2.18 15.94
CA ARG A 122 -2.36 3.21 15.77
C ARG A 122 -3.75 2.57 15.68
N THR A 123 -3.92 1.56 14.85
CA THR A 123 -5.20 0.86 14.68
C THR A 123 -5.67 0.19 15.97
N ALA A 124 -4.77 -0.48 16.70
CA ALA A 124 -5.10 -1.09 17.99
C ALA A 124 -5.54 -0.05 19.02
N LYS A 125 -4.90 1.13 19.07
CA LYS A 125 -5.32 2.25 19.92
C LYS A 125 -6.70 2.78 19.54
N VAL A 126 -7.02 2.86 18.25
CA VAL A 126 -8.37 3.22 17.77
C VAL A 126 -9.40 2.20 18.22
N TYR A 127 -9.15 0.90 18.01
CA TYR A 127 -10.05 -0.16 18.48
C TYR A 127 -10.28 -0.13 20.00
N PHE A 128 -9.22 0.16 20.76
CA PHE A 128 -9.34 0.31 22.21
C PHE A 128 -10.22 1.51 22.59
N ALA A 129 -10.05 2.65 21.91
CA ALA A 129 -10.91 3.82 22.10
C ALA A 129 -12.36 3.51 21.74
N ASP A 130 -12.62 2.86 20.61
CA ASP A 130 -13.96 2.46 20.18
C ASP A 130 -14.66 1.54 21.19
N MET A 131 -13.92 0.63 21.83
CA MET A 131 -14.47 -0.22 22.91
C MET A 131 -14.92 0.58 24.15
N SER A 132 -14.34 1.75 24.36
CA SER A 132 -14.68 2.63 25.48
C SER A 132 -15.95 3.45 25.22
N GLU A 133 -16.39 3.55 23.97
CA GLU A 133 -17.56 4.33 23.58
C GLU A 133 -18.84 3.82 24.27
N PRO A 134 -19.72 4.72 24.75
CA PRO A 134 -20.93 4.34 25.48
C PRO A 134 -21.87 3.42 24.68
N PHE A 135 -21.91 3.63 23.35
CA PHE A 135 -22.77 2.93 22.40
C PHE A 135 -22.10 1.71 21.76
N CYS A 136 -20.85 1.38 22.11
CA CYS A 136 -20.19 0.16 21.65
C CYS A 136 -20.95 -1.07 22.19
N SER A 137 -21.47 -1.88 21.28
CA SER A 137 -22.21 -3.10 21.62
C SER A 137 -21.28 -4.15 22.23
N VAL A 138 -21.85 -5.13 22.94
CA VAL A 138 -21.07 -6.26 23.48
C VAL A 138 -20.42 -7.07 22.36
N GLU A 139 -21.07 -7.18 21.21
CA GLU A 139 -20.55 -7.91 20.05
C GLU A 139 -19.39 -7.18 19.40
N ASP A 140 -19.52 -5.86 19.18
CA ASP A 140 -18.45 -5.02 18.66
C ASP A 140 -17.26 -5.02 19.61
N ALA A 141 -17.48 -4.84 20.91
CA ALA A 141 -16.42 -4.87 21.91
C ALA A 141 -15.67 -6.21 21.91
N LYS A 142 -16.37 -7.34 21.71
CA LYS A 142 -15.74 -8.66 21.57
C LYS A 142 -14.88 -8.73 20.30
N HIS A 143 -15.42 -8.27 19.18
CA HIS A 143 -14.70 -8.27 17.90
C HIS A 143 -13.41 -7.43 17.98
N LEU A 144 -13.51 -6.20 18.50
CA LEU A 144 -12.37 -5.30 18.68
C LEU A 144 -11.32 -5.87 19.63
N ALA A 145 -11.74 -6.47 20.75
CA ALA A 145 -10.84 -7.14 21.68
C ALA A 145 -10.09 -8.32 21.04
N ILE A 146 -10.73 -9.07 20.15
CA ILE A 146 -10.08 -10.13 19.37
C ILE A 146 -9.03 -9.51 18.44
N CYS A 147 -9.38 -8.47 17.70
CA CYS A 147 -8.44 -7.79 16.79
C CYS A 147 -7.19 -7.29 17.51
N ILE A 148 -7.35 -6.58 18.64
CA ILE A 148 -6.21 -6.09 19.45
C ILE A 148 -5.33 -7.27 19.92
N ARG A 149 -5.94 -8.34 20.45
CA ARG A 149 -5.19 -9.50 20.94
C ARG A 149 -4.46 -10.24 19.82
N THR A 150 -5.06 -10.38 18.65
CA THR A 150 -4.41 -11.02 17.50
C THR A 150 -3.17 -10.25 17.07
N MET A 151 -3.22 -8.91 17.03
CA MET A 151 -2.05 -8.08 16.71
C MET A 151 -0.91 -8.28 17.72
N VAL A 152 -1.23 -8.45 19.01
CA VAL A 152 -0.21 -8.67 20.03
C VAL A 152 0.32 -10.10 20.05
N LEU A 153 -0.55 -11.10 19.89
CA LEU A 153 -0.18 -12.53 19.87
C LEU A 153 0.64 -12.91 18.65
N GLY A 154 0.47 -12.21 17.53
CA GLY A 154 1.31 -12.40 16.33
C GLY A 154 2.73 -11.85 16.46
N ASP A 155 3.13 -11.34 17.63
CA ASP A 155 4.39 -10.61 17.87
C ASP A 155 4.55 -9.38 16.94
N GLU A 156 3.44 -8.87 16.43
CA GLU A 156 3.43 -7.75 15.49
C GLU A 156 3.48 -6.41 16.22
N VAL A 157 2.92 -6.36 17.43
CA VAL A 157 2.85 -5.20 18.33
C VAL A 157 3.00 -5.67 19.77
N ARG A 158 3.76 -4.93 20.59
CA ARG A 158 3.86 -5.26 22.03
C ARG A 158 2.88 -4.45 22.87
N TRP A 159 2.41 -5.01 23.98
CA TRP A 159 1.53 -4.29 24.93
C TRP A 159 2.15 -2.97 25.40
N GLU A 160 3.47 -2.94 25.60
CA GLU A 160 4.20 -1.74 26.02
C GLU A 160 4.09 -0.61 24.98
N GLU A 161 4.05 -0.94 23.69
CA GLU A 161 3.90 0.05 22.60
C GLU A 161 2.48 0.60 22.51
N LEU A 162 1.51 -0.20 22.96
CA LEU A 162 0.12 0.22 23.05
C LEU A 162 -0.16 1.08 24.27
N GLU A 163 0.75 1.13 25.25
CA GLU A 163 0.58 1.81 26.55
C GLU A 163 -0.69 1.32 27.30
N LEU A 164 -1.05 0.04 27.09
CA LEU A 164 -2.21 -0.61 27.71
C LEU A 164 -1.93 -2.11 27.89
N THR A 165 -2.72 -2.76 28.73
CA THR A 165 -2.56 -4.16 29.11
C THR A 165 -3.73 -5.03 28.63
N ASN A 166 -3.54 -6.35 28.65
CA ASN A 166 -4.65 -7.28 28.44
C ASN A 166 -5.79 -7.11 29.46
N GLU A 167 -5.48 -6.64 30.68
CA GLU A 167 -6.48 -6.37 31.72
C GLU A 167 -7.32 -5.12 31.39
N ASP A 168 -6.73 -4.11 30.76
CA ASP A 168 -7.47 -2.93 30.28
C ASP A 168 -8.51 -3.33 29.22
N VAL A 169 -8.13 -4.18 28.27
CA VAL A 169 -9.06 -4.75 27.29
C VAL A 169 -10.16 -5.58 27.97
N ALA A 170 -9.81 -6.39 28.97
CA ALA A 170 -10.77 -7.19 29.74
C ALA A 170 -11.75 -6.32 30.56
N LYS A 171 -11.27 -5.18 31.08
CA LYS A 171 -12.10 -4.19 31.78
C LYS A 171 -13.13 -3.58 30.85
N LEU A 172 -12.75 -3.13 29.65
CA LEU A 172 -13.70 -2.57 28.68
C LEU A 172 -14.76 -3.60 28.25
N LEU A 173 -14.38 -4.87 28.06
CA LEU A 173 -15.35 -5.95 27.79
C LEU A 173 -16.37 -6.14 28.93
N ARG A 174 -15.94 -6.06 30.19
CA ARG A 174 -16.86 -6.12 31.34
C ARG A 174 -17.79 -4.91 31.39
N GLN A 175 -17.27 -3.72 31.08
CA GLN A 175 -18.07 -2.50 31.02
C GLN A 175 -19.12 -2.55 29.91
N ALA A 176 -18.76 -3.01 28.70
CA ALA A 176 -19.72 -3.20 27.61
C ALA A 176 -20.86 -4.16 28.01
N LYS A 177 -20.51 -5.29 28.65
CA LYS A 177 -21.51 -6.25 29.19
C LYS A 177 -22.40 -5.63 30.26
N ALA A 178 -21.84 -4.80 31.14
CA ALA A 178 -22.60 -4.13 32.18
C ALA A 178 -23.59 -3.12 31.58
N ARG A 179 -23.18 -2.32 30.59
CA ARG A 179 -24.07 -1.39 29.87
C ARG A 179 -25.24 -2.11 29.23
N ALA A 180 -25.00 -3.21 28.52
CA ALA A 180 -26.06 -3.98 27.88
C ALA A 180 -27.10 -4.54 28.86
N LYS A 181 -26.72 -4.86 30.11
CA LYS A 181 -27.65 -5.31 31.15
C LYS A 181 -28.55 -4.21 31.70
N VAL A 182 -28.14 -2.94 31.58
CA VAL A 182 -28.93 -1.79 32.05
C VAL A 182 -30.04 -1.43 31.04
N TYR A 183 -29.86 -1.77 29.77
CA TYR A 183 -30.81 -1.49 28.69
C TYR A 183 -31.61 -2.72 28.21
N ALA A 184 -31.50 -3.85 28.91
CA ALA A 184 -32.25 -5.08 28.67
C ALA A 184 -33.41 -5.20 29.68
#